data_AF-A0A7K2WVX0-F1
#
_entry.id   AF-A0A7K2WVX0-F1
#
_cell.length_a   1.000
_cell.length_b   1.000
_cell.length_c   1.000
_cell.angle_alpha   90.00
_cell.angle_beta   90.00
_cell.angle_gamma   90.00
#
_symmetry.space_group_name_H-M   'P 1'
#
loop_
_entity.id
_entity.type
_entity.pdbx_description
1 polymer ?
#
loop_
_entity_poly.entity_id
_entity_poly.type
_entity_poly.pdbx_seq_one_letter_code
_entity_poly.pdbx_strand_id
1 'polypeptide(L)'
;MTAAALAAGGAGGSVGATGDAASRGDNAAGAPDGAPPHGTSPPQASAAGSAPVEMASAPVRIADAATVRLLRRGDRVDVIATPTAGLDGAEERAGARVVAAGARVTEIPDPAGGEGDTDRQTPTEAGALVVLSVPRATAAELAGAGAVSPLAVTLC
;
A
#
# COMPACT_ATOMS: atom_id res chain seq x y z
N MET A 1 37.75 -21.18 16.42
CA MET A 1 36.74 -21.28 17.50
C MET A 1 36.80 -20.02 18.34
N THR A 2 35.94 -19.04 18.08
CA THR A 2 35.75 -17.94 19.02
C THR A 2 34.32 -17.44 18.87
N ALA A 3 33.52 -17.69 19.90
CA ALA A 3 32.11 -17.36 20.01
C ALA A 3 31.93 -15.99 20.66
N ALA A 4 30.92 -15.24 20.22
CA ALA A 4 30.38 -14.12 20.96
C ALA A 4 28.85 -14.22 20.90
N ALA A 5 28.23 -14.55 22.04
CA ALA A 5 26.79 -14.55 22.22
C ALA A 5 26.42 -13.32 23.05
N LEU A 6 25.52 -12.49 22.53
CA LEU A 6 24.88 -11.41 23.27
C LEU A 6 23.42 -11.33 22.85
N ALA A 7 22.54 -11.93 23.64
CA ALA A 7 21.09 -11.76 23.53
C ALA A 7 20.57 -11.22 24.87
N ALA A 8 20.23 -9.93 24.88
CA ALA A 8 19.54 -9.27 25.97
C ALA A 8 18.03 -9.51 25.82
N GLY A 9 17.40 -9.93 26.91
CA GLY A 9 15.96 -10.18 26.99
C GLY A 9 15.15 -8.89 27.12
N GLY A 10 13.88 -8.99 26.69
CA GLY A 10 12.84 -8.00 26.95
C GLY A 10 11.49 -8.70 26.95
N ALA A 11 10.90 -8.83 28.14
CA ALA A 11 9.56 -9.36 28.38
C ALA A 11 8.51 -8.24 28.30
N GLY A 12 7.28 -8.60 27.93
CA GLY A 12 6.10 -7.83 28.36
C GLY A 12 4.92 -7.87 27.40
N GLY A 13 3.75 -8.23 27.93
CA GLY A 13 2.47 -7.71 27.44
C GLY A 13 1.41 -8.75 27.09
N SER A 14 0.68 -9.21 28.11
CA SER A 14 -0.59 -9.94 28.00
C SER A 14 -1.70 -9.08 27.39
N VAL A 15 -2.43 -9.59 26.39
CA VAL A 15 -3.69 -8.99 25.92
C VAL A 15 -4.85 -9.83 26.44
N GLY A 16 -5.77 -9.11 27.10
CA GLY A 16 -6.82 -9.65 27.95
C GLY A 16 -7.94 -10.39 27.24
N ALA A 17 -8.60 -11.22 28.04
CA ALA A 17 -9.87 -11.86 27.76
C ALA A 17 -11.01 -10.84 27.78
N THR A 18 -11.94 -10.96 26.82
CA THR A 18 -13.29 -10.39 26.93
C THR A 18 -14.32 -11.44 26.54
N GLY A 19 -15.01 -11.94 27.58
CA GLY A 19 -16.47 -12.01 27.65
C GLY A 19 -17.20 -12.89 26.65
N ASP A 20 -17.52 -14.10 27.08
CA ASP A 20 -18.66 -14.90 26.63
C ASP A 20 -19.94 -14.34 27.28
N ALA A 21 -21.00 -14.10 26.52
CA ALA A 21 -22.39 -14.14 27.03
C ALA A 21 -23.40 -14.06 25.88
N ALA A 22 -23.98 -15.21 25.60
CA ALA A 22 -25.25 -15.36 24.90
C ALA A 22 -26.38 -14.55 25.56
N SER A 23 -27.31 -14.06 24.75
CA SER A 23 -28.67 -13.79 25.21
C SER A 23 -29.65 -14.24 24.12
N ARG A 24 -30.18 -15.45 24.35
CA ARG A 24 -31.39 -16.03 23.74
C ARG A 24 -32.52 -15.90 24.77
N GLY A 25 -33.73 -15.61 24.32
CA GLY A 25 -34.96 -15.61 25.10
C GLY A 25 -35.73 -14.31 24.92
N ASP A 26 -36.65 -14.23 23.95
CA ASP A 26 -38.06 -14.60 24.06
C ASP A 26 -38.91 -13.50 24.71
N ASN A 27 -39.64 -12.74 23.90
CA ASN A 27 -40.86 -12.08 24.30
C ASN A 27 -41.90 -12.28 23.21
N ALA A 28 -42.88 -13.12 23.53
CA ALA A 28 -44.02 -13.43 22.70
C ALA A 28 -45.16 -12.43 22.93
N ALA A 29 -46.01 -12.34 21.90
CA ALA A 29 -47.42 -11.97 21.90
C ALA A 29 -47.81 -10.49 21.89
N GLY A 30 -48.50 -10.09 20.81
CA GLY A 30 -49.33 -8.89 20.75
C GLY A 30 -49.60 -8.39 19.32
N ALA A 31 -50.44 -9.09 18.55
CA ALA A 31 -51.21 -8.50 17.44
C ALA A 31 -52.64 -8.25 17.96
N PRO A 32 -53.38 -7.21 17.53
CA PRO A 32 -53.95 -7.20 16.17
C PRO A 32 -54.15 -5.82 15.48
N ASP A 33 -54.33 -5.93 14.15
CA ASP A 33 -55.08 -5.10 13.18
C ASP A 33 -54.94 -3.56 13.12
N GLY A 34 -54.52 -3.09 11.94
CA GLY A 34 -54.66 -1.71 11.47
C GLY A 34 -53.94 -1.45 10.14
N ALA A 35 -54.69 -1.08 9.10
CA ALA A 35 -54.33 -0.92 7.67
C ALA A 35 -53.13 0.02 7.35
N PRO A 36 -52.56 -0.02 6.11
CA PRO A 36 -51.29 0.62 5.78
C PRO A 36 -51.44 2.09 5.36
N PRO A 37 -50.45 2.93 5.69
CA PRO A 37 -50.02 3.95 4.74
C PRO A 37 -48.50 4.07 4.61
N HIS A 38 -48.05 4.16 3.36
CA HIS A 38 -46.90 4.93 2.88
C HIS A 38 -45.50 4.59 3.39
N GLY A 39 -44.79 3.80 2.56
CA GLY A 39 -43.41 4.03 2.14
C GLY A 39 -42.50 4.78 3.10
N THR A 40 -41.98 4.08 4.10
CA THR A 40 -40.71 4.46 4.72
C THR A 40 -39.66 3.53 4.14
N SER A 41 -39.10 3.90 2.99
CA SER A 41 -37.79 3.37 2.63
C SER A 41 -36.87 3.59 3.84
N PRO A 42 -36.08 2.60 4.29
CA PRO A 42 -35.04 2.89 5.26
C PRO A 42 -34.20 4.04 4.67
N PRO A 43 -33.74 5.01 5.47
CA PRO A 43 -32.76 5.95 4.98
C PRO A 43 -31.64 5.08 4.40
N GLN A 44 -31.50 5.11 3.07
CA GLN A 44 -30.29 4.61 2.45
C GLN A 44 -29.21 5.36 3.21
N ALA A 45 -28.41 4.63 3.99
CA ALA A 45 -27.18 5.13 4.54
C ALA A 45 -26.32 5.43 3.30
N SER A 46 -26.57 6.58 2.68
CA SER A 46 -25.81 7.10 1.58
C SER A 46 -24.41 7.17 2.11
N ALA A 47 -23.61 6.22 1.61
CA ALA A 47 -22.18 6.09 1.72
C ALA A 47 -21.60 7.05 2.75
N ALA A 48 -21.31 6.54 3.96
CA ALA A 48 -20.37 7.20 4.85
C ALA A 48 -19.18 7.63 3.99
N GLY A 49 -19.13 8.92 3.66
CA GLY A 49 -18.22 9.43 2.67
C GLY A 49 -16.84 9.04 3.16
N SER A 50 -16.09 8.29 2.35
CA SER A 50 -14.68 8.07 2.64
C SER A 50 -14.09 9.44 2.88
N ALA A 51 -13.63 9.67 4.12
CA ALA A 51 -13.06 10.95 4.50
C ALA A 51 -12.00 11.32 3.45
N PRO A 52 -11.88 12.61 3.06
CA PRO A 52 -10.91 13.01 2.06
C PRO A 52 -9.52 12.51 2.44
N VAL A 53 -8.99 11.58 1.65
CA VAL A 53 -7.66 11.01 1.88
C VAL A 53 -6.64 12.05 1.42
N GLU A 54 -5.70 12.41 2.30
CA GLU A 54 -4.61 13.32 1.95
C GLU A 54 -3.70 12.67 0.90
N MET A 55 -3.65 13.29 -0.28
CA MET A 55 -2.86 12.82 -1.41
C MET A 55 -1.47 13.48 -1.40
N ALA A 56 -0.45 12.70 -1.76
CA ALA A 56 0.93 13.15 -1.89
C ALA A 56 1.49 12.83 -3.28
N SER A 57 2.41 13.67 -3.75
CA SER A 57 3.26 13.39 -4.90
C SER A 57 4.50 12.64 -4.42
N ALA A 58 4.63 11.38 -4.82
CA ALA A 58 5.73 10.51 -4.44
C ALA A 58 6.64 10.25 -5.65
N PRO A 59 7.88 10.77 -5.67
CA PRO A 59 8.91 10.33 -6.61
C PRO A 59 9.31 8.88 -6.29
N VAL A 60 9.22 8.00 -7.27
CA VAL A 60 9.49 6.56 -7.16
C VAL A 60 10.47 6.14 -8.26
N ARG A 61 11.52 5.40 -7.89
CA ARG A 61 12.48 4.82 -8.84
C ARG A 61 12.02 3.41 -9.21
N ILE A 62 11.75 3.19 -10.49
CA ILE A 62 11.31 1.93 -11.07
C ILE A 62 12.52 1.27 -11.73
N ALA A 63 12.78 0.02 -11.36
CA ALA A 63 13.95 -0.74 -11.81
C ALA A 63 13.97 -0.92 -13.35
N ASP A 64 12.80 -1.07 -13.96
CA ASP A 64 12.65 -1.21 -15.41
C ASP A 64 12.38 0.14 -16.09
N ALA A 65 13.43 0.75 -16.62
CA ALA A 65 13.35 1.99 -17.39
C ALA A 65 12.63 1.83 -18.75
N ALA A 66 12.63 0.63 -19.35
CA ALA A 66 11.95 0.39 -20.62
C ALA A 66 10.43 0.43 -20.43
N THR A 67 9.94 -0.14 -19.33
CA THR A 67 8.51 -0.04 -18.95
C THR A 67 8.09 1.41 -18.69
N VAL A 68 8.91 2.20 -18.00
CA VAL A 68 8.60 3.63 -17.73
C VAL A 68 8.46 4.44 -19.02
N ARG A 69 9.21 4.13 -20.08
CA ARG A 69 9.12 4.83 -21.39
C ARG A 69 7.77 4.62 -22.09
N LEU A 70 6.99 3.61 -21.69
CA LEU A 70 5.66 3.35 -22.23
C LEU A 70 4.59 4.18 -21.51
N LEU A 71 4.85 4.62 -20.28
CA LEU A 71 3.89 5.33 -19.46
C LEU A 71 3.66 6.75 -19.98
N ARG A 72 2.44 7.24 -19.72
CA ARG A 72 2.02 8.61 -19.94
C ARG A 72 1.60 9.24 -18.61
N ARG A 73 1.72 10.56 -18.52
CA ARG A 73 1.03 11.32 -17.46
C ARG A 73 -0.47 11.02 -17.55
N GLY A 74 -1.06 10.63 -16.43
CA GLY A 74 -2.47 10.25 -16.31
C GLY A 74 -2.73 8.76 -16.23
N ASP A 75 -1.74 7.90 -16.57
CA ASP A 75 -1.88 6.45 -16.47
C ASP A 75 -2.12 6.00 -15.02
N ARG A 76 -2.83 4.88 -14.87
CA ARG A 76 -2.98 4.18 -13.60
C ARG A 76 -2.07 2.97 -13.58
N VAL A 77 -1.34 2.82 -12.49
CA VAL A 77 -0.38 1.74 -12.32
C VAL A 77 -0.49 1.10 -10.96
N ASP A 78 -0.19 -0.19 -10.92
CA ASP A 78 0.12 -0.90 -9.69
C ASP A 78 1.64 -0.95 -9.52
N VAL A 79 2.12 -0.67 -8.30
CA VAL A 79 3.55 -0.70 -7.97
C VAL A 79 3.83 -1.97 -7.18
N ILE A 80 4.81 -2.73 -7.66
CA ILE A 80 5.17 -4.04 -7.12
C ILE A 80 6.60 -3.96 -6.58
N ALA A 81 6.78 -4.27 -5.31
CA ALA A 81 8.10 -4.48 -4.74
C ALA A 81 8.52 -5.93 -4.94
N THR A 82 9.72 -6.15 -5.47
CA THR A 82 10.34 -7.47 -5.62
C THR A 82 11.53 -7.56 -4.66
N PRO A 83 11.35 -8.11 -3.45
CA PRO A 83 12.45 -8.27 -2.51
C PRO A 83 13.58 -9.09 -3.13
N THR A 84 14.82 -8.63 -2.99
CA THR A 84 15.97 -9.47 -3.36
C THR A 84 16.11 -10.53 -2.28
N ALA A 85 16.03 -11.81 -2.67
CA ALA A 85 16.25 -12.91 -1.75
C ALA A 85 17.64 -12.74 -1.09
N GLY A 86 17.67 -12.70 0.25
CA GLY A 86 18.93 -12.58 0.99
C GLY A 86 19.83 -13.79 0.72
N LEU A 87 21.15 -13.56 0.74
CA LEU A 87 22.18 -14.59 0.56
C LEU A 87 22.24 -15.61 1.71
N ASP A 88 21.45 -15.40 2.76
CA ASP A 88 21.62 -16.02 4.07
C ASP A 88 20.73 -17.25 4.29
N GLY A 89 20.12 -17.80 3.22
CA GLY A 89 19.40 -19.07 3.27
C GLY A 89 18.17 -19.13 4.19
N ALA A 90 17.81 -18.02 4.85
CA ALA A 90 16.53 -17.85 5.51
C ALA A 90 15.47 -17.59 4.44
N GLU A 91 15.04 -18.67 3.80
CA GLU A 91 13.94 -18.72 2.84
C GLU A 91 12.60 -18.38 3.52
N GLU A 92 12.44 -17.17 4.02
CA GLU A 92 11.11 -16.58 3.92
C GLU A 92 11.00 -16.05 2.49
N ARG A 93 10.23 -16.80 1.69
CA ARG A 93 9.83 -16.53 0.32
C ARG A 93 9.17 -15.15 0.24
N ALA A 94 9.97 -14.09 0.33
CA ALA A 94 9.52 -12.72 0.21
C ALA A 94 9.20 -12.49 -1.28
N GLY A 95 8.03 -12.99 -1.68
CA GLY A 95 7.52 -12.89 -3.03
C GLY A 95 7.25 -11.44 -3.40
N ALA A 96 7.12 -11.21 -4.70
CA ALA A 96 6.65 -9.93 -5.21
C ALA A 96 5.33 -9.54 -4.53
N ARG A 97 5.23 -8.30 -4.06
CA ARG A 97 4.01 -7.79 -3.41
C ARG A 97 3.62 -6.44 -4.00
N VAL A 98 2.32 -6.21 -4.13
CA VAL A 98 1.78 -4.90 -4.52
C VAL A 98 1.88 -3.96 -3.31
N VAL A 99 2.54 -2.81 -3.50
CA VAL A 99 2.70 -1.76 -2.48
C VAL A 99 1.70 -0.63 -2.71
N ALA A 100 1.35 -0.36 -3.96
CA ALA A 100 0.34 0.62 -4.32
C ALA A 100 -0.52 0.07 -5.45
N ALA A 101 -1.84 0.21 -5.34
CA ALA A 101 -2.77 -0.18 -6.39
C ALA A 101 -3.44 1.06 -7.01
N GLY A 102 -3.55 1.10 -8.34
CA GLY A 102 -4.24 2.17 -9.09
C GLY A 102 -3.66 3.57 -8.92
N ALA A 103 -2.37 3.67 -8.60
CA ALA A 103 -1.66 4.93 -8.43
C ALA A 103 -1.62 5.72 -9.74
N ARG A 104 -1.84 7.03 -9.68
CA ARG A 104 -1.88 7.87 -10.89
C ARG A 104 -0.50 8.46 -11.19
N VAL A 105 -0.01 8.31 -12.41
CA VAL A 105 1.22 8.96 -12.88
C VAL A 105 0.96 10.46 -13.04
N THR A 106 1.61 11.30 -12.25
CA THR A 106 1.52 12.77 -12.35
C THR A 106 2.64 13.36 -13.19
N GLU A 107 3.81 12.73 -13.15
CA GLU A 107 4.99 13.18 -13.87
C GLU A 107 5.95 12.05 -14.16
N ILE A 108 6.63 12.13 -15.31
CA ILE A 108 7.74 11.26 -15.68
C ILE A 108 8.92 12.19 -15.95
N PRO A 109 9.85 12.36 -14.98
CA PRO A 109 11.03 13.19 -15.15
C PRO A 109 11.91 12.68 -16.29
N ASP A 110 12.36 13.59 -17.17
CA ASP A 110 13.31 13.26 -18.24
C ASP A 110 14.73 13.14 -17.64
N PRO A 111 15.38 11.96 -17.71
CA PRO A 111 16.74 11.79 -17.21
C PRO A 111 17.78 12.63 -17.96
N ALA A 112 17.48 13.13 -19.17
CA ALA A 112 18.40 13.94 -19.97
C ALA A 112 18.32 15.45 -19.70
N GLY A 113 17.31 15.92 -18.96
CA GLY A 113 17.04 17.35 -18.74
C GLY A 113 17.52 17.95 -17.42
N GLY A 114 18.25 17.18 -16.60
CA GLY A 114 18.81 17.66 -15.34
C GLY A 114 20.09 18.47 -15.58
N GLU A 115 19.95 19.79 -15.67
CA GLU A 115 21.08 20.71 -15.58
C GLU A 115 21.71 20.60 -14.18
N GLY A 116 22.75 19.78 -14.02
CA GLY A 116 23.50 19.71 -12.77
C GLY A 116 24.28 18.43 -12.59
N ASP A 117 25.54 18.45 -13.01
CA ASP A 117 26.68 17.76 -12.39
C ASP A 117 26.35 16.47 -11.63
N THR A 118 26.28 15.34 -12.34
CA THR A 118 26.53 14.04 -11.71
C THR A 118 27.42 13.23 -12.64
N ASP A 119 28.71 13.33 -12.36
CA ASP A 119 29.73 12.42 -12.80
C ASP A 119 29.25 10.95 -12.73
N ARG A 120 29.16 10.31 -13.90
CA ARG A 120 29.15 8.84 -14.09
C ARG A 120 28.15 8.00 -13.27
N GLN A 121 26.86 8.31 -13.34
CA GLN A 121 25.86 7.24 -13.23
C GLN A 121 25.37 6.92 -14.63
N THR A 122 25.86 5.80 -15.18
CA THR A 122 25.30 5.18 -16.39
C THR A 122 23.79 5.09 -16.22
N PRO A 123 22.97 5.88 -16.96
CA PRO A 123 21.53 6.03 -16.69
C PRO A 123 20.68 4.78 -16.96
N THR A 124 21.32 3.65 -17.28
CA THR A 124 20.68 2.45 -17.79
C THR A 124 20.52 1.36 -16.72
N GLU A 125 21.36 1.30 -15.69
CA GLU A 125 21.31 0.19 -14.72
C GLU A 125 20.51 0.54 -13.45
N ALA A 126 20.31 1.82 -13.14
CA ALA A 126 19.69 2.26 -11.89
C ALA A 126 18.15 2.39 -11.96
N GLY A 127 17.50 2.11 -13.09
CA GLY A 127 16.07 2.34 -13.30
C GLY A 127 15.70 3.81 -13.57
N ALA A 128 14.41 4.10 -13.79
CA ALA A 128 13.88 5.42 -14.14
C ALA A 128 12.95 6.00 -13.04
N LEU A 129 12.85 7.33 -12.96
CA LEU A 129 11.99 8.01 -12.01
C LEU A 129 10.58 8.22 -12.58
N VAL A 130 9.57 8.11 -11.71
CA VAL A 130 8.17 8.46 -11.96
C VAL A 130 7.62 9.13 -10.72
N VAL A 131 6.80 10.17 -10.88
CA VAL A 131 6.08 10.80 -9.77
C VAL A 131 4.64 10.32 -9.80
N LEU A 132 4.19 9.76 -8.67
CA LEU A 132 2.85 9.20 -8.50
C LEU A 132 2.03 10.04 -7.53
N SER A 133 0.75 10.21 -7.82
CA SER A 133 -0.24 10.68 -6.84
C SER A 133 -0.82 9.49 -6.11
N VAL A 134 -0.55 9.43 -4.81
CA VAL A 134 -0.95 8.33 -3.91
C VAL A 134 -1.38 8.88 -2.54
N PRO A 135 -2.15 8.12 -1.75
CA PRO A 135 -2.37 8.46 -0.34
C PRO A 135 -1.06 8.66 0.42
N ARG A 136 -1.05 9.59 1.39
CA ARG A 136 0.17 9.91 2.17
C ARG A 136 0.78 8.70 2.87
N ALA A 137 -0.04 7.77 3.37
CA ALA A 137 0.40 6.52 3.99
C ALA A 137 1.11 5.62 2.96
N THR A 138 0.50 5.42 1.79
CA THR A 138 1.09 4.65 0.68
C THR A 138 2.41 5.25 0.19
N ALA A 139 2.55 6.59 0.19
CA ALA A 139 3.82 7.23 -0.14
C ALA A 139 4.95 6.83 0.83
N ALA A 140 4.66 6.70 2.13
CA ALA A 140 5.64 6.24 3.11
C ALA A 140 5.99 4.76 2.91
N GLU A 141 5.02 3.92 2.58
CA GLU A 141 5.25 2.50 2.25
C GLU A 141 6.10 2.34 0.98
N LEU A 142 5.83 3.12 -0.07
CA LEU A 142 6.63 3.16 -1.29
C LEU A 142 8.08 3.59 -1.01
N ALA A 143 8.28 4.59 -0.16
CA ALA A 143 9.62 5.04 0.22
C ALA A 143 10.38 3.94 0.99
N GLY A 144 9.72 3.27 1.93
CA GLY A 144 10.31 2.15 2.67
C GLY A 144 10.62 0.95 1.76
N ALA A 145 9.70 0.60 0.87
CA ALA A 145 9.89 -0.49 -0.08
C ALA A 145 11.03 -0.20 -1.07
N GLY A 146 11.05 1.00 -1.66
CA GLY A 146 12.09 1.41 -2.61
C GLY A 146 13.50 1.52 -2.00
N ALA A 147 13.60 1.66 -0.68
CA ALA A 147 14.89 1.67 0.01
C ALA A 147 15.56 0.30 0.12
N VAL A 148 14.78 -0.79 0.02
CA VAL A 148 15.26 -2.16 0.27
C VAL A 148 14.91 -3.14 -0.84
N SER A 149 14.07 -2.75 -1.79
CA SER A 149 13.58 -3.61 -2.86
C SER A 149 13.48 -2.85 -4.18
N PRO A 150 13.94 -3.45 -5.29
CA PRO A 150 13.60 -2.93 -6.61
C PRO A 150 12.08 -2.90 -6.80
N LEU A 151 11.61 -1.84 -7.44
CA LEU A 151 10.19 -1.62 -7.73
C LEU A 151 9.92 -1.80 -9.22
N ALA A 152 8.84 -2.50 -9.54
CA ALA A 152 8.29 -2.67 -10.88
C ALA A 152 6.88 -2.08 -10.95
N VAL A 153 6.36 -1.87 -12.16
CA VAL A 153 5.01 -1.34 -12.38
C VAL A 153 4.25 -2.15 -13.42
N THR A 154 2.93 -2.18 -13.27
CA THR A 154 1.99 -2.74 -14.26
C THR A 154 0.87 -1.74 -14.52
N LEU A 155 0.40 -1.67 -15.77
CA LEU A 155 -0.73 -0.82 -16.18
C LEU A 155 -2.07 -1.48 -15.81
N CYS A 156 -3.03 -0.67 -15.34
CA CYS A 156 -4.38 -1.10 -14.92
C CYS A 156 -5.47 -0.66 -15.90
#